data_AF-A0A177EPN0-F1
#
_entry.id   AF-A0A177EPN0-F1
#
_cell.length_a   1.000
_cell.length_b   1.000
_cell.length_c   1.000
_cell.angle_alpha   90.00
_cell.angle_beta   90.00
_cell.angle_gamma   90.00
#
_symmetry.space_group_name_H-M   'P 1'
#
loop_
_entity.id
_entity.type
_entity.pdbx_description
1 polymer ?
#
loop_
_entity_poly.entity_id
_entity_poly.type
_entity_poly.pdbx_seq_one_letter_code
_entity_poly.pdbx_strand_id
1 'polypeptide(L)'
;KRAVSPLPVWKQVLFIYKRAHKETIPAEKVRALGLAVLKTLRTEKDLVAASSQYVQNMRIVTHDFVYAQAILSALLALPETEETVHAIEKLCIYALTEKRCTVHSLRGMGIAKMPRKLLFSMLKKVRSEKINLYAFAPVAKQLVRELKQSPEDLASLEKYIAGVLSTKNHIGLKDTLKNIIKITNPEKLQKRQREPKKSSESAGDATNAQENEETTQVITPIEEENKQ
;
A
#
# COMPACT_ATOMS: atom_id res chain seq x y z
N LYS A 1 43.83 -14.13 -9.48
CA LYS A 1 43.33 -12.78 -9.87
C LYS A 1 42.44 -12.26 -8.74
N ARG A 2 42.70 -11.09 -8.16
CA ARG A 2 41.80 -10.50 -7.14
C ARG A 2 40.44 -10.26 -7.79
N ALA A 3 39.36 -10.76 -7.20
CA ALA A 3 38.02 -10.49 -7.68
C ALA A 3 37.76 -8.98 -7.60
N VAL A 4 37.58 -8.32 -8.74
CA VAL A 4 37.24 -6.90 -8.80
C VAL A 4 35.81 -6.76 -8.26
N SER A 5 35.59 -5.83 -7.33
CA SER A 5 34.25 -5.60 -6.76
C SER A 5 33.23 -5.30 -7.88
N PRO A 6 32.00 -5.84 -7.84
CA PRO A 6 30.99 -5.58 -8.87
C PRO A 6 30.33 -4.20 -8.72
N LEU A 7 30.57 -3.49 -7.60
CA LEU A 7 29.92 -2.22 -7.28
C LEU A 7 30.17 -1.08 -8.29
N PRO A 8 31.37 -0.89 -8.86
CA PRO A 8 31.58 0.12 -9.89
C PRO A 8 30.74 -0.16 -11.14
N VAL A 9 30.61 -1.42 -11.54
CA VAL A 9 29.77 -1.85 -12.67
C VAL A 9 28.30 -1.60 -12.34
N TRP A 10 27.85 -1.94 -11.13
CA TRP A 10 26.50 -1.65 -10.67
C TRP A 10 26.16 -0.15 -10.76
N LYS A 11 27.06 0.71 -10.28
CA LYS A 11 26.91 2.17 -10.37
C LYS A 11 26.80 2.64 -11.82
N GLN A 12 27.57 2.07 -12.74
CA GLN A 12 27.48 2.38 -14.17
C GLN A 12 26.14 1.95 -14.77
N VAL A 13 25.64 0.75 -14.42
CA VAL A 13 24.32 0.29 -14.86
C VAL A 13 23.21 1.23 -14.38
N LEU A 14 23.26 1.65 -13.11
CA LEU A 14 22.31 2.63 -12.57
C LEU A 14 22.37 3.97 -13.30
N PHE A 15 23.57 4.42 -13.68
CA PHE A 15 23.75 5.64 -14.45
C PHE A 15 23.13 5.53 -15.85
N ILE A 16 23.38 4.42 -16.56
CA ILE A 16 22.77 4.12 -17.87
C ILE A 16 21.24 4.06 -17.75
N TYR A 17 20.73 3.50 -16.65
CA TYR A 17 19.29 3.40 -16.40
C TYR A 17 18.62 4.75 -16.08
N LYS A 18 19.35 5.66 -15.42
CA LYS A 18 18.87 6.98 -15.00
C LYS A 18 18.85 7.99 -16.15
N ARG A 19 19.91 8.04 -16.97
CA ARG A 19 19.85 8.79 -18.22
C ARG A 19 18.82 8.09 -19.08
N ALA A 20 17.72 8.75 -19.41
CA ALA A 20 16.75 8.23 -20.36
C ALA A 20 17.43 8.02 -21.72
N HIS A 21 18.20 6.95 -21.88
CA HIS A 21 18.72 6.48 -23.16
C HIS A 21 17.55 5.88 -23.93
N LYS A 22 16.58 6.74 -24.29
CA LYS A 22 15.43 6.37 -25.12
C LYS A 22 15.85 6.06 -26.56
N GLU A 23 17.10 6.32 -26.94
CA GLU A 23 17.52 6.24 -28.35
C GLU A 23 18.64 5.22 -28.63
N THR A 24 19.28 4.62 -27.62
CA THR A 24 20.48 3.78 -27.85
C THR A 24 20.43 2.38 -27.24
N ILE A 25 19.77 2.16 -26.10
CA ILE A 25 19.73 0.83 -25.47
C ILE A 25 18.31 0.56 -24.91
N PRO A 26 17.64 -0.53 -25.33
CA PRO A 26 16.35 -0.94 -24.76
C PRO A 26 16.40 -1.12 -23.24
N ALA A 27 15.38 -0.63 -22.53
CA ALA A 27 15.31 -0.67 -21.07
C ALA A 27 15.40 -2.11 -20.52
N GLU A 28 14.84 -3.08 -21.24
CA GLU A 28 14.86 -4.51 -20.90
C GLU A 28 16.29 -5.05 -20.87
N LYS A 29 17.16 -4.61 -21.80
CA LYS A 29 18.57 -5.02 -21.84
C LYS A 29 19.34 -4.45 -20.66
N VAL A 30 19.09 -3.19 -20.31
CA VAL A 30 19.71 -2.57 -19.12
C VAL A 30 19.23 -3.26 -17.84
N ARG A 31 17.93 -3.60 -17.74
CA ARG A 31 17.36 -4.42 -16.65
C ARG A 31 18.05 -5.76 -16.51
N ALA A 32 18.19 -6.50 -17.61
CA ALA A 32 18.84 -7.81 -17.60
C ALA A 32 20.30 -7.70 -17.12
N LEU A 33 21.03 -6.69 -17.61
CA LEU A 33 22.41 -6.41 -17.16
C LEU A 33 22.47 -6.08 -15.67
N GLY A 34 21.58 -5.20 -15.18
CA GLY A 34 21.53 -4.86 -13.76
C GLY A 34 21.25 -6.06 -12.86
N LEU A 35 20.29 -6.92 -13.26
CA LEU A 35 20.01 -8.16 -12.54
C LEU A 35 21.20 -9.13 -12.57
N ALA A 36 21.92 -9.22 -13.69
CA ALA A 36 23.11 -10.05 -13.79
C ALA A 36 24.21 -9.55 -12.84
N VAL A 37 24.46 -8.24 -12.79
CA VAL A 37 25.43 -7.64 -11.87
C VAL A 37 25.01 -7.85 -10.41
N LEU A 38 23.74 -7.63 -10.07
CA LEU A 38 23.24 -7.85 -8.70
C LEU A 38 23.43 -9.30 -8.23
N LYS A 39 23.25 -10.29 -9.11
CA LYS A 39 23.50 -11.71 -8.80
C LYS A 39 24.97 -12.00 -8.46
N THR A 40 25.91 -11.15 -8.87
CA THR A 40 27.33 -11.30 -8.53
C THR A 40 27.72 -10.68 -7.19
N LEU A 41 26.85 -9.85 -6.59
CA LEU A 41 27.07 -9.29 -5.26
C LEU A 41 26.80 -10.40 -4.24
N ARG A 42 27.86 -10.93 -3.62
CA ARG A 42 27.75 -12.05 -2.67
C ARG A 42 28.00 -11.66 -1.22
N THR A 43 28.58 -10.48 -0.98
CA THR A 43 28.90 -10.05 0.38
C THR A 43 27.82 -9.12 0.92
N GLU A 44 27.64 -9.14 2.24
CA GLU A 44 26.78 -8.19 2.95
C GLU A 44 27.14 -6.75 2.61
N LYS A 45 28.43 -6.40 2.71
CA LYS A 45 28.94 -5.07 2.40
C LYS A 45 28.57 -4.61 0.99
N ASP A 46 28.68 -5.49 0.01
CA ASP A 46 28.31 -5.19 -1.38
C ASP A 46 26.80 -4.96 -1.53
N LEU A 47 25.97 -5.79 -0.89
CA LEU A 47 24.51 -5.66 -0.96
C LEU A 47 24.00 -4.39 -0.24
N VAL A 48 24.58 -4.06 0.91
CA VAL A 48 24.30 -2.82 1.65
C VAL A 48 24.73 -1.58 0.85
N ALA A 49 25.88 -1.64 0.18
CA ALA A 49 26.32 -0.56 -0.70
C ALA A 49 25.42 -0.44 -1.94
N ALA A 50 25.03 -1.56 -2.55
CA ALA A 50 24.18 -1.59 -3.72
C ALA A 50 22.77 -1.06 -3.44
N SER A 51 22.20 -1.38 -2.27
CA SER A 51 20.91 -0.84 -1.81
C SER A 51 20.97 0.69 -1.66
N SER A 52 22.05 1.21 -1.06
CA SER A 52 22.27 2.64 -0.89
C SER A 52 22.42 3.35 -2.23
N GLN A 53 23.21 2.79 -3.15
CA GLN A 53 23.35 3.32 -4.51
C GLN A 53 22.01 3.30 -5.27
N TYR A 54 21.23 2.23 -5.15
CA TYR A 54 19.91 2.13 -5.77
C TYR A 54 18.97 3.24 -5.28
N VAL A 55 18.81 3.41 -3.96
CA VAL A 55 17.91 4.43 -3.38
C VAL A 55 18.34 5.84 -3.78
N GLN A 56 19.65 6.12 -3.81
CA GLN A 56 20.16 7.43 -4.23
C GLN A 56 19.86 7.73 -5.71
N ASN A 57 19.97 6.73 -6.59
CA ASN A 57 19.79 6.93 -8.03
C ASN A 57 18.31 6.96 -8.45
N MET A 58 17.46 6.12 -7.86
CA MET A 58 16.06 5.99 -8.29
C MET A 58 15.15 7.15 -7.85
N ARG A 59 15.55 7.93 -6.84
CA ARG A 59 14.85 9.17 -6.44
C ARG A 59 14.75 10.23 -7.55
N ILE A 60 15.47 10.09 -8.65
CA ILE A 60 15.74 11.20 -9.57
C ILE A 60 14.97 11.08 -10.90
N VAL A 61 14.70 9.89 -11.48
CA VAL A 61 14.17 9.83 -12.88
C VAL A 61 13.25 8.64 -13.18
N THR A 62 13.67 7.39 -12.92
CA THR A 62 13.04 6.16 -13.46
C THR A 62 12.68 5.22 -12.32
N HIS A 63 11.40 4.88 -12.17
CA HIS A 63 10.93 4.14 -10.99
C HIS A 63 10.74 2.69 -11.36
N ASP A 64 11.80 1.91 -11.21
CA ASP A 64 11.74 0.47 -11.40
C ASP A 64 12.11 -0.26 -10.12
N PHE A 65 11.17 -1.05 -9.62
CA PHE A 65 11.27 -1.79 -8.38
C PHE A 65 11.81 -3.22 -8.59
N VAL A 66 12.10 -3.63 -9.83
CA VAL A 66 12.68 -4.95 -10.14
C VAL A 66 14.06 -5.11 -9.49
N TYR A 67 14.90 -4.07 -9.51
CA TYR A 67 16.18 -4.11 -8.80
C TYR A 67 16.00 -4.10 -7.28
N ALA A 68 15.03 -3.35 -6.77
CA ALA A 68 14.73 -3.35 -5.34
C ALA A 68 14.29 -4.74 -4.86
N GLN A 69 13.50 -5.47 -5.67
CA GLN A 69 13.13 -6.85 -5.39
C GLN A 69 14.36 -7.75 -5.26
N ALA A 70 15.29 -7.68 -6.22
CA ALA A 70 16.49 -8.49 -6.22
C ALA A 70 17.39 -8.18 -5.01
N ILE A 71 17.58 -6.90 -4.70
CA ILE A 71 18.38 -6.46 -3.55
C ILE A 71 17.70 -6.88 -2.24
N LEU A 72 16.40 -6.64 -2.09
CA LEU A 72 15.65 -7.01 -0.88
C LEU A 72 15.68 -8.53 -0.66
N SER A 73 15.48 -9.33 -1.71
CA SER A 73 15.51 -10.79 -1.62
C SER A 73 16.89 -11.30 -1.20
N ALA A 74 17.96 -10.68 -1.71
CA ALA A 74 19.33 -11.02 -1.34
C ALA A 74 19.65 -10.61 0.11
N LEU A 75 19.22 -9.42 0.55
CA LEU A 75 19.40 -8.96 1.93
C LEU A 75 18.64 -9.83 2.94
N LEU A 76 17.41 -10.25 2.62
CA LEU A 76 16.61 -11.13 3.47
C LEU A 76 17.17 -12.56 3.58
N ALA A 77 18.10 -12.94 2.70
CA ALA A 77 18.79 -14.24 2.77
C ALA A 77 20.08 -14.18 3.61
N LEU A 78 20.51 -12.99 4.03
CA LEU A 78 21.66 -12.80 4.91
C LEU A 78 21.24 -12.85 6.39
N PRO A 79 22.19 -13.06 7.32
CA PRO A 79 21.94 -12.89 8.75
C PRO A 79 21.36 -11.50 9.07
N GLU A 80 20.50 -11.43 10.09
CA GLU A 80 19.96 -10.18 10.61
C GLU A 80 21.03 -9.44 11.44
N THR A 81 21.92 -8.72 10.76
CA THR A 81 22.85 -7.76 11.33
C THR A 81 22.21 -6.37 11.37
N GLU A 82 22.81 -5.44 12.09
CA GLU A 82 22.34 -4.05 12.12
C GLU A 82 22.38 -3.43 10.71
N GLU A 83 23.42 -3.72 9.94
CA GLU A 83 23.62 -3.21 8.59
C GLU A 83 22.61 -3.77 7.59
N THR A 84 22.31 -5.07 7.64
CA THR A 84 21.33 -5.69 6.73
C THR A 84 19.92 -5.20 7.03
N VAL A 85 19.56 -5.13 8.32
CA VAL A 85 18.30 -4.54 8.77
C VAL A 85 18.22 -3.10 8.26
N HIS A 86 19.20 -2.27 8.55
CA HIS A 86 19.20 -0.86 8.14
C HIS A 86 19.12 -0.68 6.61
N ALA A 87 19.77 -1.53 5.82
CA ALA A 87 19.67 -1.53 4.37
C ALA A 87 18.25 -1.87 3.87
N ILE A 88 17.62 -2.86 4.48
CA ILE A 88 16.22 -3.22 4.22
C ILE A 88 15.30 -2.05 4.57
N GLU A 89 15.50 -1.44 5.74
CA GLU A 89 14.72 -0.28 6.18
C GLU A 89 14.76 0.86 5.16
N LYS A 90 15.95 1.20 4.65
CA LYS A 90 16.12 2.24 3.64
C LYS A 90 15.33 1.94 2.36
N LEU A 91 15.35 0.71 1.87
CA LEU A 91 14.61 0.30 0.66
C LEU A 91 13.10 0.40 0.87
N CYS A 92 12.61 -0.09 2.00
CA CYS A 92 11.18 -0.10 2.29
C CYS A 92 10.64 1.29 2.59
N ILE A 93 11.37 2.12 3.35
CA ILE A 93 11.02 3.52 3.58
C ILE A 93 10.99 4.27 2.25
N TYR A 94 11.97 4.04 1.36
CA TYR A 94 11.95 4.60 0.02
C TYR A 94 10.67 4.19 -0.73
N ALA A 95 10.36 2.89 -0.81
CA ALA A 95 9.16 2.43 -1.51
C ALA A 95 7.85 2.99 -0.90
N LEU A 96 7.77 3.10 0.43
CA LEU A 96 6.58 3.62 1.14
C LEU A 96 6.40 5.14 1.01
N THR A 97 7.46 5.88 0.68
CA THR A 97 7.42 7.35 0.55
C THR A 97 7.47 7.82 -0.89
N GLU A 98 7.86 6.95 -1.82
CA GLU A 98 7.94 7.26 -3.24
C GLU A 98 6.55 7.41 -3.88
N LYS A 99 6.30 8.56 -4.51
CA LYS A 99 5.00 8.94 -5.07
C LYS A 99 4.57 8.03 -6.21
N ARG A 100 5.50 7.55 -7.03
CA ARG A 100 5.18 6.64 -8.14
C ARG A 100 5.04 5.18 -7.71
N CYS A 101 5.31 4.86 -6.44
CA CYS A 101 5.15 3.51 -5.96
C CYS A 101 3.65 3.14 -5.91
N THR A 102 3.31 2.05 -6.59
CA THR A 102 1.94 1.50 -6.63
C THR A 102 1.86 0.18 -5.88
N VAL A 103 0.65 -0.35 -5.69
CA VAL A 103 0.45 -1.69 -5.14
C VAL A 103 1.22 -2.76 -5.93
N HIS A 104 1.29 -2.63 -7.26
CA HIS A 104 2.06 -3.54 -8.12
C HIS A 104 3.57 -3.43 -7.86
N SER A 105 4.07 -2.22 -7.60
CA SER A 105 5.47 -1.98 -7.25
C SER A 105 5.85 -2.69 -5.96
N LEU A 106 5.02 -2.56 -4.91
CA LEU A 106 5.27 -3.23 -3.62
C LEU A 106 5.14 -4.75 -3.72
N ARG A 107 4.18 -5.23 -4.50
CA ARG A 107 4.02 -6.67 -4.77
C ARG A 107 5.24 -7.21 -5.50
N GLY A 108 5.72 -6.49 -6.53
CA GLY A 108 6.94 -6.81 -7.26
C GLY A 108 8.15 -6.82 -6.33
N MET A 109 8.32 -5.81 -5.48
CA MET A 109 9.42 -5.76 -4.52
C MET A 109 9.38 -6.91 -3.50
N GLY A 110 8.22 -7.51 -3.26
CA GLY A 110 8.06 -8.60 -2.31
C GLY A 110 7.90 -8.14 -0.86
N ILE A 111 7.45 -6.90 -0.61
CA ILE A 111 7.19 -6.40 0.76
C ILE A 111 6.28 -7.36 1.52
N ALA A 112 5.30 -7.96 0.84
CA ALA A 112 4.38 -8.88 1.47
C ALA A 112 5.02 -10.17 2.02
N LYS A 113 6.26 -10.48 1.61
CA LYS A 113 7.00 -11.64 2.12
C LYS A 113 7.94 -11.29 3.28
N MET A 114 7.97 -10.03 3.70
CA MET A 114 8.87 -9.58 4.76
C MET A 114 8.44 -10.07 6.13
N PRO A 115 9.39 -10.30 7.06
CA PRO A 115 9.08 -10.53 8.45
C PRO A 115 8.23 -9.39 9.02
N ARG A 116 7.14 -9.75 9.69
CA ARG A 116 6.11 -8.82 10.20
C ARG A 116 6.68 -7.79 11.15
N LYS A 117 7.54 -8.24 12.07
CA LYS A 117 8.24 -7.39 13.04
C LYS A 117 9.09 -6.32 12.35
N LEU A 118 9.82 -6.72 11.30
CA LEU A 118 10.63 -5.81 10.50
C LEU A 118 9.76 -4.81 9.73
N LEU A 119 8.70 -5.29 9.06
CA LEU A 119 7.74 -4.45 8.34
C LEU A 119 7.07 -3.42 9.24
N PHE A 120 6.67 -3.85 10.44
CA PHE A 120 6.04 -2.98 11.42
C PHE A 120 7.03 -1.97 12.03
N SER A 121 8.24 -2.40 12.38
CA SER A 121 9.32 -1.52 12.86
C SER A 121 9.64 -0.42 11.85
N MET A 122 9.77 -0.77 10.57
CA MET A 122 10.00 0.19 9.48
C MET A 122 8.86 1.20 9.35
N LEU A 123 7.60 0.74 9.46
CA LEU A 123 6.46 1.63 9.35
C LEU A 123 6.47 2.72 10.44
N LYS A 124 6.86 2.36 11.68
CA LYS A 124 7.01 3.32 12.79
C LYS A 124 8.07 4.40 12.51
N LYS A 125 9.04 4.12 11.62
CA LYS A 125 10.11 5.07 11.24
C LYS A 125 9.70 6.00 10.10
N VAL A 126 8.60 5.73 9.40
CA VAL A 126 8.08 6.62 8.34
C VAL A 126 7.23 7.70 8.98
N ARG A 127 7.45 8.96 8.62
CA ARG A 127 6.58 10.05 9.06
C ARG A 127 5.27 10.02 8.29
N SER A 128 4.14 10.19 8.99
CA SER A 128 2.80 10.06 8.39
C SER A 128 2.56 11.05 7.25
N GLU A 129 3.11 12.27 7.33
CA GLU A 129 2.99 13.28 6.29
C GLU A 129 3.78 12.94 5.00
N LYS A 130 4.75 12.03 5.08
CA LYS A 130 5.56 11.61 3.92
C LYS A 130 5.08 10.31 3.28
N ILE A 131 4.19 9.57 3.93
CA ILE A 131 3.77 8.28 3.40
C ILE A 131 2.92 8.41 2.12
N ASN A 132 3.17 7.53 1.16
CA ASN A 132 2.34 7.36 -0.02
C ASN A 132 1.16 6.44 0.33
N LEU A 133 -0.07 6.97 0.23
CA LEU A 133 -1.29 6.24 0.59
C LEU A 133 -1.53 4.99 -0.26
N TYR A 134 -1.16 5.02 -1.55
CA TYR A 134 -1.34 3.88 -2.46
C TYR A 134 -0.40 2.72 -2.10
N ALA A 135 0.79 3.05 -1.62
CA ALA A 135 1.74 2.07 -1.10
C ALA A 135 1.35 1.59 0.31
N PHE A 136 0.87 2.50 1.15
CA PHE A 136 0.57 2.19 2.55
C PHE A 136 -0.66 1.31 2.74
N ALA A 137 -1.76 1.57 2.05
CA ALA A 137 -3.02 0.83 2.22
C ALA A 137 -2.89 -0.70 2.16
N PRO A 138 -2.20 -1.31 1.16
CA PRO A 138 -2.01 -2.77 1.13
C PRO A 138 -1.13 -3.28 2.27
N VAL A 139 -0.09 -2.52 2.66
CA VAL A 139 0.82 -2.88 3.75
C VAL A 139 0.09 -2.85 5.09
N ALA A 140 -0.72 -1.81 5.34
CA ALA A 140 -1.56 -1.71 6.53
C ALA A 140 -2.55 -2.88 6.60
N LYS A 141 -3.23 -3.20 5.49
CA LYS A 141 -4.18 -4.33 5.44
C LYS A 141 -3.49 -5.66 5.75
N GLN A 142 -2.27 -5.87 5.29
CA GLN A 142 -1.48 -7.04 5.61
C GLN A 142 -1.11 -7.07 7.10
N LEU A 143 -0.52 -6.00 7.62
CA LEU A 143 -0.13 -5.93 9.03
C LEU A 143 -1.32 -6.16 9.97
N VAL A 144 -2.51 -5.64 9.65
CA VAL A 144 -3.73 -5.92 10.42
C VAL A 144 -4.09 -7.40 10.47
N ARG A 145 -3.97 -8.13 9.34
CA ARG A 145 -4.25 -9.58 9.31
C ARG A 145 -3.23 -10.36 10.14
N GLU A 146 -2.01 -9.86 10.16
CA GLU A 146 -0.85 -10.55 10.70
C GLU A 146 -0.60 -10.26 12.19
N LEU A 147 -1.00 -9.08 12.67
CA LEU A 147 -0.86 -8.63 14.05
C LEU A 147 -2.10 -8.95 14.90
N LYS A 148 -3.09 -9.70 14.37
CA LYS A 148 -4.33 -10.09 15.10
C LYS A 148 -4.10 -10.65 16.50
N GLN A 149 -2.95 -11.27 16.74
CA GLN A 149 -2.57 -11.92 17.99
C GLN A 149 -1.79 -10.99 18.95
N SER A 150 -1.46 -9.76 18.54
CA SER A 150 -0.73 -8.76 19.34
C SER A 150 -1.56 -7.48 19.50
N PRO A 151 -2.35 -7.37 20.58
CA PRO A 151 -3.21 -6.20 20.81
C PRO A 151 -2.44 -4.87 20.87
N GLU A 152 -1.22 -4.89 21.43
CA GLU A 152 -0.37 -3.70 21.57
C GLU A 152 0.13 -3.19 20.20
N ASP A 153 0.59 -4.10 19.34
CA ASP A 153 1.05 -3.75 18.00
C ASP A 153 -0.11 -3.28 17.11
N LEU A 154 -1.31 -3.87 17.27
CA LEU A 154 -2.52 -3.40 16.60
C LEU A 154 -2.90 -1.99 17.04
N ALA A 155 -2.90 -1.69 18.34
CA ALA A 155 -3.19 -0.35 18.85
C ALA A 155 -2.18 0.68 18.32
N SER A 156 -0.90 0.31 18.26
CA SER A 156 0.16 1.12 17.68
C SER A 156 -0.07 1.37 16.17
N LEU A 157 -0.47 0.35 15.42
CA LEU A 157 -0.81 0.47 14.00
C LEU A 157 -2.04 1.37 13.78
N GLU A 158 -3.08 1.21 14.59
CA GLU A 158 -4.28 2.06 14.55
C GLU A 158 -3.94 3.54 14.77
N LYS A 159 -3.12 3.83 15.79
CA LYS A 159 -2.64 5.19 16.08
C LYS A 159 -1.88 5.77 14.90
N TYR A 160 -1.04 4.96 14.25
CA TYR A 160 -0.31 5.38 13.06
C TYR A 160 -1.25 5.67 11.88
N ILE A 161 -2.22 4.79 11.58
CA ILE A 161 -3.20 5.01 10.51
C ILE A 161 -4.02 6.28 10.77
N ALA A 162 -4.42 6.53 12.03
CA ALA A 162 -5.11 7.75 12.42
C ALA A 162 -4.27 9.01 12.14
N GLY A 163 -2.97 8.97 12.44
CA GLY A 163 -2.03 10.05 12.11
C GLY A 163 -1.81 10.26 10.60
N VAL A 164 -1.92 9.21 9.78
CA VAL A 164 -1.91 9.33 8.31
C VAL A 164 -3.21 9.97 7.81
N LEU A 165 -4.35 9.58 8.39
CA LEU A 165 -5.67 10.11 8.02
C LEU A 165 -5.84 11.60 8.36
N SER A 166 -5.20 12.08 9.43
CA SER A 166 -5.22 13.49 9.82
C SER A 166 -4.32 14.38 8.95
N THR A 167 -3.26 13.82 8.38
CA THR A 167 -2.24 14.57 7.62
C THR A 167 -2.42 14.54 6.10
N LYS A 168 -3.22 13.59 5.57
CA LYS A 168 -3.40 13.41 4.12
C LYS A 168 -4.85 13.56 3.69
N ASN A 169 -5.09 14.23 2.57
CA ASN A 169 -6.41 14.38 1.97
C ASN A 169 -6.51 13.59 0.66
N HIS A 170 -7.09 12.39 0.73
CA HIS A 170 -7.49 11.60 -0.45
C HIS A 170 -8.72 10.76 -0.13
N ILE A 171 -9.89 11.13 -0.68
CA ILE A 171 -11.21 10.63 -0.26
C ILE A 171 -11.30 9.09 -0.35
N GLY A 172 -11.02 8.49 -1.51
CA GLY A 172 -11.20 7.02 -1.68
C GLY A 172 -10.27 6.14 -0.82
N LEU A 173 -9.02 6.59 -0.59
CA LEU A 173 -8.07 5.86 0.26
C LEU A 173 -8.32 6.11 1.75
N LYS A 174 -8.92 7.25 2.13
CA LYS A 174 -9.36 7.48 3.52
C LYS A 174 -10.37 6.43 3.95
N ASP A 175 -11.35 6.11 3.14
CA ASP A 175 -12.37 5.12 3.51
C ASP A 175 -11.80 3.70 3.58
N THR A 176 -10.84 3.38 2.71
CA THR A 176 -10.07 2.13 2.80
C THR A 176 -9.33 2.03 4.14
N LEU A 177 -8.61 3.08 4.53
CA LEU A 177 -7.87 3.12 5.80
C LEU A 177 -8.79 3.12 7.03
N LYS A 178 -9.92 3.83 6.98
CA LYS A 178 -10.96 3.75 8.02
C LYS A 178 -11.52 2.34 8.16
N ASN A 179 -11.77 1.65 7.05
CA ASN A 179 -12.24 0.26 7.08
C ASN A 179 -11.18 -0.69 7.65
N ILE A 180 -9.90 -0.44 7.39
CA ILE A 180 -8.79 -1.19 8.01
C ILE A 180 -8.81 -1.00 9.54
N ILE A 181 -8.99 0.23 10.05
CA ILE A 181 -9.15 0.51 11.49
C ILE A 181 -10.40 -0.17 12.09
N LYS A 182 -11.50 -0.26 11.34
CA LYS A 182 -12.69 -0.96 11.84
C LYS A 182 -12.45 -2.47 11.99
N ILE A 183 -11.65 -3.06 11.11
CA ILE A 183 -11.32 -4.49 11.13
C ILE A 183 -10.38 -4.83 12.31
N THR A 184 -9.51 -3.92 12.74
CA THR A 184 -8.64 -4.12 13.90
C THR A 184 -9.39 -4.14 15.23
N ASN A 185 -10.55 -3.48 15.31
CA ASN A 185 -11.40 -3.44 16.50
C ASN A 185 -12.88 -3.74 16.15
N PRO A 186 -13.25 -5.01 15.89
CA PRO A 186 -14.62 -5.37 15.53
C PRO A 186 -15.64 -5.08 16.66
N GLU A 187 -15.20 -4.98 17.92
CA GLU A 187 -16.06 -4.58 19.04
C GLU A 187 -16.62 -3.15 18.89
N LYS A 188 -15.93 -2.26 18.15
CA LYS A 188 -16.44 -0.91 17.80
C LYS A 188 -17.51 -0.95 16.70
N LEU A 189 -17.60 -2.02 15.92
CA LEU A 189 -18.66 -2.23 14.93
C LEU A 189 -19.97 -2.72 15.57
N GLN A 190 -19.90 -3.42 16.70
CA GLN A 190 -21.08 -3.96 17.38
C GLN A 190 -21.85 -2.91 18.21
N LYS A 191 -21.26 -1.74 18.53
CA LYS A 191 -21.96 -0.64 19.23
C LYS A 191 -22.86 0.23 18.35
N ARG A 192 -23.12 -0.14 17.09
CA ARG A 192 -24.10 0.55 16.21
C ARG A 192 -25.28 -0.32 15.76
N GLN A 193 -25.46 -1.50 16.35
CA GLN A 193 -26.71 -2.25 16.19
C GLN A 193 -27.54 -2.16 17.46
N ARG A 194 -28.65 -1.41 17.33
CA ARG A 194 -29.90 -1.36 18.12
C ARG A 194 -30.20 0.01 18.71
N GLU A 195 -31.09 0.74 18.05
CA GLU A 195 -32.46 0.85 18.56
C GLU A 195 -33.42 0.52 17.42
N PRO A 196 -34.36 -0.44 17.60
CA PRO A 196 -35.50 -0.55 16.70
C PRO A 196 -36.35 0.71 16.84
N LYS A 197 -36.79 1.27 15.70
CA LYS A 197 -37.81 2.34 15.70
C LYS A 197 -39.00 1.84 16.52
N LYS A 198 -39.26 2.49 17.67
CA LYS A 198 -40.51 2.31 18.40
C LYS A 198 -41.67 2.62 17.45
N SER A 199 -42.50 1.62 17.22
CA SER A 199 -43.87 1.79 16.78
C SER A 199 -44.57 2.72 17.77
N SER A 200 -44.99 3.89 17.31
CA SER A 200 -45.96 4.71 18.04
C SER A 200 -47.35 4.17 17.71
N GLU A 201 -47.91 3.37 18.61
CA GLU A 201 -49.36 3.31 18.76
C GLU A 201 -49.80 4.60 19.46
N SER A 202 -50.65 5.37 18.79
CA SER A 202 -51.51 6.36 19.42
C SER A 202 -52.93 6.02 19.00
N ALA A 203 -53.64 5.27 19.84
CA ALA A 203 -55.08 5.11 19.73
C ALA A 203 -55.76 6.36 20.27
N GLY A 204 -56.62 6.95 19.46
CA GLY A 204 -57.52 8.05 19.79
C GLY A 204 -58.63 8.08 18.76
N ASP A 205 -59.69 7.35 19.04
CA ASP A 205 -60.86 7.10 18.22
C ASP A 205 -61.94 8.17 18.48
N ALA A 206 -62.65 8.61 17.41
CA ALA A 206 -64.07 9.03 17.38
C ALA A 206 -64.42 9.92 16.15
N THR A 207 -65.00 9.26 15.13
CA THR A 207 -66.27 9.58 14.42
C THR A 207 -66.55 10.98 13.82
N ASN A 208 -66.75 11.08 12.49
CA ASN A 208 -68.05 10.88 11.79
C ASN A 208 -68.05 11.26 10.29
N ALA A 209 -68.79 10.45 9.50
CA ALA A 209 -69.56 10.74 8.26
C ALA A 209 -68.85 11.25 6.98
N GLN A 210 -69.28 11.02 5.74
CA GLN A 210 -70.09 10.05 4.97
C GLN A 210 -70.07 10.62 3.51
N GLU A 211 -70.39 9.79 2.49
CA GLU A 211 -70.67 10.15 1.06
C GLU A 211 -69.46 10.10 0.09
N ASN A 212 -69.40 9.08 -0.79
CA ASN A 212 -69.91 8.98 -2.19
C ASN A 212 -69.04 9.81 -3.16
N GLU A 213 -68.60 9.37 -4.36
CA GLU A 213 -69.17 8.48 -5.39
C GLU A 213 -68.05 8.12 -6.42
N GLU A 214 -68.22 6.98 -7.09
CA GLU A 214 -67.86 6.56 -8.47
C GLU A 214 -66.82 7.39 -9.30
N THR A 215 -65.89 6.85 -10.11
CA THR A 215 -66.08 5.93 -11.25
C THR A 215 -64.71 5.58 -11.90
N THR A 216 -64.55 4.31 -12.31
CA THR A 216 -64.10 3.79 -13.64
C THR A 216 -62.75 4.19 -14.30
N GLN A 217 -61.89 3.16 -14.42
CA GLN A 217 -61.00 2.70 -15.53
C GLN A 217 -60.09 3.67 -16.30
N VAL A 218 -58.84 3.28 -16.53
CA VAL A 218 -58.32 2.72 -17.81
C VAL A 218 -56.80 2.44 -17.70
N ILE A 219 -56.40 1.35 -18.33
CA ILE A 219 -55.08 0.73 -18.37
C ILE A 219 -54.32 1.16 -19.65
N THR A 220 -52.98 1.23 -19.55
CA THR A 220 -51.90 1.16 -20.58
C THR A 220 -51.64 2.36 -21.52
N PRO A 221 -50.47 2.41 -22.21
CA PRO A 221 -49.11 1.97 -21.84
C PRO A 221 -48.02 3.04 -22.07
N ILE A 222 -46.81 2.69 -21.67
CA ILE A 222 -45.56 3.43 -21.84
C ILE A 222 -44.98 3.12 -23.23
N GLU A 223 -44.71 4.14 -24.05
CA GLU A 223 -43.78 4.11 -25.17
C GLU A 223 -43.09 5.49 -25.32
N GLU A 224 -41.76 5.45 -25.47
CA GLU A 224 -40.88 6.29 -26.29
C GLU A 224 -39.46 6.19 -25.69
N GLU A 225 -38.64 5.32 -26.26
CA GLU A 225 -37.73 5.61 -27.37
C GLU A 225 -36.55 6.51 -26.99
N ASN A 226 -35.36 5.91 -27.03
CA ASN A 226 -34.21 6.56 -27.66
C ASN A 226 -33.10 5.53 -27.90
N LYS A 227 -32.94 5.10 -29.15
CA LYS A 227 -31.66 4.65 -29.69
C LYS A 227 -31.61 4.77 -31.22
N GLN A 228 -30.61 5.55 -31.63
CA GLN A 228 -29.88 5.60 -32.90
C GLN A 228 -30.41 6.52 -34.00
#